data_AF-A0A484K1U3-F1
#
_entry.id   AF-A0A484K1U3-F1
#
_cell.length_a   1.000
_cell.length_b   1.000
_cell.length_c   1.000
_cell.angle_alpha   90.00
_cell.angle_beta   90.00
_cell.angle_gamma   90.00
#
_symmetry.space_group_name_H-M   'P 1'
#
loop_
_entity.id
_entity.type
_entity.pdbx_description
1 polymer ?
#
loop_
_entity_poly.entity_id
_entity_poly.type
_entity_poly.pdbx_seq_one_letter_code
_entity_poly.pdbx_strand_id
1 'polypeptide(L)'
;MVCPDCSTSLECPPIFNSVCSSISQKPTDLQAERPAIEFWHKLQCPKCPKEPGAGKLQPSCLANQVKRQAEGFISTYYRGLMLCDDETCNYSGRSLNLRVIGDSERGTVCPNYPRCEGRLQRKYTEGDLYKQLSYFCHILDTERCINKVDAKMKVQVEKEMAEIRPLVKTASSTIEKLRNRCGYGWVQLRNLTVDV
;
A
#
# COMPACT_ATOMS: atom_id res chain seq x y z
N MET A 1 -10.83 2.09 -4.20
CA MET A 1 -11.23 1.37 -5.44
C MET A 1 -12.31 2.17 -6.16
N VAL A 2 -12.54 1.94 -7.45
CA VAL A 2 -13.62 2.56 -8.22
C VAL A 2 -14.48 1.45 -8.83
N CYS A 3 -15.79 1.52 -8.66
CA CYS A 3 -16.71 0.57 -9.30
C CYS A 3 -16.75 0.84 -10.82
N PRO A 4 -16.59 -0.18 -11.68
CA PRO A 4 -16.70 0.01 -13.13
C PRO A 4 -18.12 0.39 -13.57
N ASP A 5 -19.15 -0.02 -12.83
CA ASP A 5 -20.55 0.18 -13.23
C ASP A 5 -21.08 1.56 -12.84
N CYS A 6 -20.82 2.01 -11.60
CA CYS A 6 -21.32 3.30 -11.09
C CYS A 6 -20.25 4.38 -10.95
N SER A 7 -19.01 4.10 -11.36
CA SER A 7 -17.84 5.02 -11.27
C SER A 7 -17.56 5.59 -9.86
N THR A 8 -18.20 5.04 -8.83
CA THR A 8 -18.11 5.60 -7.49
C THR A 8 -16.89 5.06 -6.77
N SER A 9 -16.22 5.93 -6.01
CA SER A 9 -15.14 5.52 -5.12
C SER A 9 -15.67 4.63 -3.98
N LEU A 10 -14.95 3.55 -3.76
CA LEU A 10 -15.16 2.52 -2.76
C LEU A 10 -13.94 2.49 -1.84
N GLU A 11 -14.20 2.60 -0.53
CA GLU A 11 -13.19 2.31 0.47
C GLU A 11 -13.10 0.80 0.69
N CYS A 12 -11.88 0.31 0.86
CA CYS A 12 -11.61 -1.13 0.93
C CYS A 12 -10.95 -1.39 2.28
N PRO A 13 -11.71 -1.85 3.28
CA PRO A 13 -11.15 -2.11 4.59
C PRO A 13 -10.15 -3.28 4.53
N PRO A 14 -9.10 -3.29 5.35
CA PRO A 14 -8.17 -4.43 5.40
C PRO A 14 -8.93 -5.75 5.60
N ILE A 15 -8.58 -6.80 4.83
CA ILE A 15 -9.28 -8.09 4.88
C ILE A 15 -9.28 -8.63 6.31
N PHE A 16 -8.11 -8.62 6.96
CA PHE A 16 -7.95 -9.11 8.31
C PHE A 16 -8.86 -8.40 9.33
N ASN A 17 -8.93 -7.07 9.28
CA ASN A 17 -9.80 -6.29 10.17
C ASN A 17 -11.27 -6.60 9.90
N SER A 18 -11.64 -6.78 8.63
CA SER A 18 -13.02 -7.11 8.22
C SER A 18 -13.44 -8.48 8.79
N VAL A 19 -12.56 -9.47 8.70
CA VAL A 19 -12.78 -10.83 9.20
C VAL A 19 -12.83 -10.85 10.73
N CYS A 20 -11.84 -10.26 11.41
CA CYS A 20 -11.80 -10.26 12.88
C CYS A 20 -13.01 -9.56 13.50
N SER A 21 -13.39 -8.38 12.97
CA SER A 21 -14.58 -7.66 13.43
C SER A 21 -15.86 -8.48 13.24
N SER A 22 -15.98 -9.23 12.14
CA SER A 22 -17.15 -10.09 11.92
C SER A 22 -17.24 -11.28 12.87
N ILE A 23 -16.10 -11.80 13.36
CA ILE A 23 -16.07 -12.98 14.24
C ILE A 23 -16.26 -12.58 15.70
N SER A 24 -15.77 -11.41 16.10
CA SER A 24 -15.90 -10.91 17.48
C SER A 24 -17.32 -10.45 17.85
N GLN A 25 -18.16 -10.14 16.87
CA GLN A 25 -19.56 -9.75 17.11
C GLN A 25 -20.42 -10.97 17.48
N LYS A 26 -21.06 -10.93 18.66
CA LYS A 26 -21.97 -11.98 19.14
C LYS A 26 -23.23 -12.10 18.24
N PRO A 27 -23.90 -13.27 18.20
CA PRO A 27 -25.03 -13.52 17.29
C PRO A 27 -26.30 -12.67 17.53
N THR A 28 -26.36 -11.87 18.59
CA THR A 28 -27.61 -11.25 19.06
C THR A 28 -28.04 -10.01 18.26
N ASP A 29 -27.16 -9.40 17.47
CA ASP A 29 -27.50 -8.26 16.61
C ASP A 29 -27.88 -8.74 15.20
N LEU A 30 -29.06 -9.34 15.08
CA LEU A 30 -29.58 -9.98 13.86
C LEU A 30 -29.94 -9.02 12.70
N GLN A 31 -29.56 -7.75 12.73
CA GLN A 31 -29.93 -6.78 11.68
C GLN A 31 -28.89 -5.71 11.33
N ALA A 32 -27.67 -5.77 11.86
CA ALA A 32 -26.59 -4.92 11.35
C ALA A 32 -25.95 -5.64 10.15
N GLU A 33 -26.28 -5.21 8.93
CA GLU A 33 -25.58 -5.63 7.70
C GLU A 33 -24.07 -5.66 7.97
N ARG A 34 -23.39 -6.78 7.70
CA ARG A 34 -21.94 -6.96 7.93
C ARG A 34 -21.19 -6.54 6.67
N PRO A 35 -21.03 -5.23 6.37
CA PRO A 35 -20.89 -4.76 5.00
C PRO A 35 -19.48 -5.05 4.47
N ALA A 36 -18.49 -5.10 5.36
CA ALA A 36 -17.09 -5.24 5.04
C ALA A 36 -16.69 -6.68 4.68
N ILE A 37 -17.13 -7.68 5.45
CA ILE A 37 -16.82 -9.09 5.13
C ILE A 37 -17.68 -9.58 3.96
N GLU A 38 -18.94 -9.12 3.88
CA GLU A 38 -19.82 -9.41 2.76
C GLU A 38 -19.28 -8.83 1.45
N PHE A 39 -18.67 -7.63 1.51
CA PHE A 39 -17.91 -7.08 0.39
C PHE A 39 -16.82 -8.03 -0.09
N TRP A 40 -15.99 -8.58 0.80
CA TRP A 40 -14.89 -9.46 0.39
C TRP A 40 -15.37 -10.81 -0.15
N HIS A 41 -16.46 -11.35 0.38
CA HIS A 41 -17.07 -12.59 -0.10
C HIS A 41 -17.73 -12.45 -1.47
N LYS A 42 -18.44 -11.33 -1.70
CA LYS A 42 -19.21 -11.13 -2.93
C LYS A 42 -18.46 -10.32 -3.98
N LEU A 43 -17.41 -9.59 -3.58
CA LEU A 43 -16.75 -8.54 -4.35
C LEU A 43 -17.78 -7.64 -5.03
N GLN A 44 -18.74 -7.10 -4.28
CA GLN A 44 -19.84 -6.33 -4.83
C GLN A 44 -19.82 -4.88 -4.35
N CYS A 45 -20.08 -3.94 -5.25
CA CYS A 45 -20.20 -2.54 -4.93
C CYS A 45 -21.44 -2.29 -4.04
N PRO A 46 -21.29 -1.74 -2.81
CA PRO A 46 -22.42 -1.46 -1.92
C PRO A 46 -23.34 -0.34 -2.43
N LYS A 47 -22.89 0.46 -3.40
CA LYS A 47 -23.65 1.59 -3.96
C LYS A 47 -24.41 1.22 -5.24
N CYS A 48 -24.15 0.06 -5.81
CA CYS A 48 -24.91 -0.43 -6.97
C CYS A 48 -26.21 -1.10 -6.49
N PRO A 49 -27.28 -1.05 -7.29
CA PRO A 49 -28.50 -1.79 -6.99
C PRO A 49 -28.19 -3.29 -6.87
N LYS A 50 -28.91 -3.99 -5.97
CA LYS A 50 -28.76 -5.45 -5.72
C LYS A 50 -29.38 -6.30 -6.87
N GLU A 51 -29.31 -5.81 -8.11
CA GLU A 51 -29.78 -6.53 -9.29
C GLU A 51 -28.75 -7.60 -9.73
N PRO A 52 -29.19 -8.69 -10.39
CA PRO A 52 -28.29 -9.75 -10.82
C PRO A 52 -27.23 -9.20 -11.80
N GLY A 53 -25.96 -9.17 -11.37
CA GLY A 53 -24.82 -8.75 -12.19
C GLY A 53 -24.40 -7.28 -12.00
N ALA A 54 -25.25 -6.42 -11.41
CA ALA A 54 -24.90 -5.03 -11.16
C ALA A 54 -23.93 -4.89 -9.97
N GLY A 55 -22.85 -4.13 -10.17
CA GLY A 55 -21.85 -3.84 -9.16
C GLY A 55 -20.90 -4.99 -8.84
N LYS A 56 -20.95 -6.10 -9.59
CA LYS A 56 -20.08 -7.26 -9.34
C LYS A 56 -18.66 -6.99 -9.84
N LEU A 57 -17.71 -6.97 -8.93
CA LEU A 57 -16.29 -6.77 -9.22
C LEU A 57 -15.64 -8.12 -9.46
N GLN A 58 -15.00 -8.26 -10.62
CA GLN A 58 -14.17 -9.43 -10.87
C GLN A 58 -12.82 -9.32 -10.13
N PRO A 59 -12.21 -10.44 -9.72
CA PRO A 59 -10.84 -10.47 -9.18
C PRO A 59 -9.80 -9.74 -10.05
N SER A 60 -9.97 -9.76 -11.37
CA SER A 60 -9.15 -9.02 -12.35
C SER A 60 -9.29 -7.50 -12.18
N CYS A 61 -10.52 -7.01 -11.94
CA CYS A 61 -10.77 -5.60 -11.66
C CYS A 61 -10.04 -5.16 -10.39
N LEU A 62 -10.10 -5.94 -9.33
CA LEU A 62 -9.36 -5.67 -8.09
C LEU A 62 -7.85 -5.57 -8.36
N ALA A 63 -7.27 -6.55 -9.08
CA ALA A 63 -5.85 -6.56 -9.42
C ALA A 63 -5.43 -5.33 -10.25
N ASN A 64 -6.22 -4.97 -11.26
CA ASN A 64 -5.96 -3.80 -12.09
C ASN A 64 -6.02 -2.50 -11.28
N GLN A 65 -6.98 -2.38 -10.34
CA GLN A 65 -7.11 -1.19 -9.51
C GLN A 65 -5.98 -1.04 -8.50
N VAL A 66 -5.55 -2.14 -7.89
CA VAL A 66 -4.38 -2.16 -6.99
C VAL A 66 -3.13 -1.78 -7.75
N LYS A 67 -2.92 -2.36 -8.94
CA LYS A 67 -1.81 -2.04 -9.83
C LYS A 67 -1.77 -0.54 -10.17
N ARG A 68 -2.89 0.01 -10.65
CA ARG A 68 -2.98 1.43 -11.04
C ARG A 68 -2.68 2.37 -9.87
N GLN A 69 -3.17 2.07 -8.67
CA GLN A 69 -2.88 2.86 -7.48
C GLN A 69 -1.38 2.79 -7.12
N ALA A 70 -0.80 1.59 -7.11
CA ALA A 70 0.63 1.40 -6.84
C ALA A 70 1.50 2.14 -7.87
N GLU A 71 1.18 2.06 -9.16
CA GLU A 71 1.87 2.80 -10.22
C GLU A 71 1.79 4.32 -10.04
N GLY A 72 0.70 4.85 -9.46
CA GLY A 72 0.60 6.26 -9.09
C GLY A 72 1.61 6.69 -8.01
N PHE A 73 1.84 5.85 -7.01
CA PHE A 73 2.87 6.09 -5.98
C PHE A 73 4.28 5.95 -6.55
N ILE A 74 4.50 4.94 -7.41
CA ILE A 74 5.79 4.76 -8.12
C ILE A 74 6.09 5.99 -8.99
N SER A 75 5.10 6.48 -9.75
CA SER A 75 5.21 7.70 -10.55
C SER A 75 5.55 8.92 -9.67
N THR A 76 4.96 9.01 -8.47
CA THR A 76 5.26 10.08 -7.52
C THR A 76 6.70 10.03 -7.01
N TYR A 77 7.24 8.85 -6.74
CA TYR A 77 8.66 8.66 -6.41
C TYR A 77 9.59 9.07 -7.55
N TYR A 78 9.32 8.60 -8.78
CA TYR A 78 10.14 8.91 -9.94
C TYR A 78 9.99 10.35 -10.45
N ARG A 79 8.97 11.08 -9.97
CA ARG A 79 8.85 12.53 -10.17
C ARG A 79 10.04 13.30 -9.59
N GLY A 80 10.75 12.72 -8.61
CA GLY A 80 12.03 13.23 -8.11
C GLY A 80 11.95 14.62 -7.49
N LEU A 81 10.84 14.94 -6.82
CA LEU A 81 10.69 16.23 -6.16
C LEU A 81 11.59 16.29 -4.92
N MET A 82 12.44 17.31 -4.88
CA MET A 82 13.39 17.62 -3.83
C MET A 82 12.97 18.90 -3.09
N LEU A 83 13.22 18.96 -1.80
CA LEU A 83 12.97 20.10 -0.93
C LEU A 83 14.26 20.43 -0.17
N CYS A 84 14.58 21.72 0.02
CA CYS A 84 15.63 22.10 0.95
C CYS A 84 15.17 21.82 2.39
N ASP A 85 16.06 21.27 3.22
CA ASP A 85 15.81 21.04 4.65
C ASP A 85 15.90 22.32 5.51
N ASP A 86 16.54 23.37 4.99
CA ASP A 86 16.54 24.69 5.62
C ASP A 86 15.14 25.34 5.51
N GLU A 87 14.48 25.47 6.67
CA GLU A 87 13.13 26.02 6.82
C GLU A 87 12.98 27.44 6.24
N THR A 88 14.08 28.21 6.20
CA THR A 88 14.06 29.59 5.67
C THR A 88 14.22 29.65 4.15
N CYS A 89 14.71 28.58 3.52
CA CYS A 89 15.03 28.58 2.09
C CYS A 89 13.81 28.37 1.19
N ASN A 90 12.86 27.53 1.60
CA ASN A 90 11.66 27.17 0.83
C ASN A 90 11.90 26.65 -0.60
N TYR A 91 13.13 26.22 -0.94
CA TYR A 91 13.44 25.73 -2.28
C TYR A 91 12.78 24.37 -2.52
N SER A 92 12.10 24.23 -3.67
CA SER A 92 11.45 23.02 -4.13
C SER A 92 11.66 22.85 -5.62
N GLY A 93 12.15 21.69 -6.05
CA GLY A 93 12.52 21.48 -7.45
C GLY A 93 12.77 20.02 -7.78
N ARG A 94 13.04 19.73 -9.05
CA ARG A 94 13.39 18.37 -9.53
C ARG A 94 14.80 18.31 -10.11
N SER A 95 15.44 19.47 -10.26
CA SER A 95 16.76 19.59 -10.85
C SER A 95 17.81 19.06 -9.88
N LEU A 96 18.65 18.15 -10.36
CA LEU A 96 19.80 17.67 -9.60
C LEU A 96 20.91 18.71 -9.67
N ASN A 97 21.39 19.15 -8.51
CA ASN A 97 22.56 20.02 -8.42
C ASN A 97 23.83 19.16 -8.32
N LEU A 98 24.66 19.17 -9.36
CA LEU A 98 25.88 18.35 -9.41
C LEU A 98 27.06 18.96 -8.63
N ARG A 99 26.88 20.12 -7.98
CA ARG A 99 27.90 20.69 -7.10
C ARG A 99 28.15 19.76 -5.91
N VAL A 100 29.42 19.65 -5.54
CA VAL A 100 29.88 18.96 -4.33
C VAL A 100 30.68 19.97 -3.53
N ILE A 101 30.23 20.26 -2.32
CA ILE A 101 30.80 21.27 -1.43
C ILE A 101 31.08 20.59 -0.08
N GLY A 102 32.34 20.61 0.35
CA GLY A 102 32.74 19.93 1.59
C GLY A 102 32.42 18.43 1.56
N ASP A 103 31.67 17.98 2.56
CA ASP A 103 31.21 16.60 2.77
C ASP A 103 29.81 16.32 2.19
N SER A 104 29.28 17.21 1.35
CA SER A 104 27.95 16.99 0.75
C SER A 104 27.96 15.83 -0.23
N GLU A 105 26.87 15.05 -0.19
CA GLU A 105 26.60 14.04 -1.21
C GLU A 105 26.28 14.70 -2.54
N ARG A 106 26.62 14.03 -3.65
CA ARG A 106 26.29 14.51 -4.99
C ARG A 106 24.78 14.65 -5.15
N GLY A 107 24.32 15.78 -5.66
CA GLY A 107 22.89 16.02 -5.87
C GLY A 107 22.16 16.67 -4.69
N THR A 108 22.80 16.82 -3.52
CA THR A 108 22.14 17.33 -2.31
C THR A 108 22.41 18.81 -2.04
N VAL A 109 23.32 19.47 -2.75
CA VAL A 109 23.61 20.90 -2.50
C VAL A 109 22.44 21.77 -2.93
N CYS A 110 21.93 22.62 -2.02
CA CYS A 110 20.88 23.59 -2.35
C CYS A 110 21.32 24.54 -3.48
N PRO A 111 20.49 24.79 -4.51
CA PRO A 111 20.82 25.73 -5.59
C PRO A 111 21.00 27.18 -5.14
N ASN A 112 20.46 27.55 -3.97
CA ASN A 112 20.63 28.89 -3.41
C ASN A 112 21.99 29.10 -2.73
N TYR A 113 22.84 28.07 -2.63
CA TYR A 113 24.21 28.20 -2.13
C TYR A 113 25.00 29.29 -2.90
N PRO A 114 25.78 30.17 -2.23
CA PRO A 114 26.14 30.13 -0.80
C PRO A 114 25.15 30.81 0.16
N ARG A 115 24.01 31.33 -0.32
CA ARG A 115 23.03 32.02 0.54
C ARG A 115 22.19 31.06 1.40
N CYS A 116 22.27 29.76 1.13
CA CYS A 116 21.64 28.70 1.90
C CYS A 116 22.62 27.52 1.96
N GLU A 117 22.85 27.02 3.16
CA GLU A 117 23.72 25.86 3.44
C GLU A 117 22.92 24.56 3.62
N GLY A 118 21.59 24.62 3.48
CA GLY A 118 20.71 23.46 3.55
C GLY A 118 20.98 22.44 2.44
N ARG A 119 20.48 21.22 2.66
CA ARG A 119 20.58 20.09 1.76
C ARG A 119 19.22 19.75 1.16
N LEU A 120 19.24 19.37 -0.11
CA LEU A 120 18.08 18.86 -0.81
C LEU A 120 17.76 17.44 -0.34
N GLN A 121 16.55 17.24 0.14
CA GLN A 121 15.97 15.97 0.54
C GLN A 121 14.84 15.58 -0.41
N ARG A 122 14.68 14.29 -0.71
CA ARG A 122 13.51 13.82 -1.47
C ARG A 122 12.24 14.06 -0.67
N LYS A 123 11.24 14.71 -1.28
CA LYS A 123 9.90 14.84 -0.66
C LYS A 123 9.23 13.48 -0.46
N TYR A 124 9.44 12.56 -1.40
CA TYR A 124 8.91 11.20 -1.34
C TYR A 124 10.06 10.23 -1.51
N THR A 125 10.45 9.60 -0.40
CA THR A 125 11.65 8.76 -0.32
C THR A 125 11.38 7.36 -0.88
N GLU A 126 12.45 6.59 -1.12
CA GLU A 126 12.30 5.18 -1.48
C GLU A 126 11.65 4.38 -0.33
N GLY A 127 11.98 4.72 0.92
CA GLY A 127 11.36 4.14 2.11
C GLY A 127 9.85 4.39 2.16
N ASP A 128 9.39 5.60 1.82
CA ASP A 128 7.96 5.91 1.74
C ASP A 128 7.24 5.08 0.69
N LEU A 129 7.86 4.93 -0.50
CA LEU A 129 7.32 4.08 -1.57
C LEU A 129 7.24 2.62 -1.11
N TYR A 130 8.32 2.09 -0.54
CA TYR A 130 8.37 0.71 -0.06
C TYR A 130 7.33 0.45 1.03
N LYS A 131 7.17 1.39 1.97
CA LYS A 131 6.14 1.35 3.02
C LYS A 131 4.74 1.31 2.42
N GLN A 132 4.47 2.12 1.40
CA GLN A 132 3.17 2.14 0.72
C GLN A 132 2.88 0.83 -0.04
N LEU A 133 3.86 0.28 -0.76
CA LEU A 133 3.72 -1.01 -1.45
C LEU A 133 3.54 -2.16 -0.45
N SER A 134 4.26 -2.11 0.68
CA SER A 134 4.12 -3.07 1.78
C SER A 134 2.76 -2.98 2.46
N TYR A 135 2.22 -1.77 2.62
CA TYR A 135 0.87 -1.57 3.13
C TYR A 135 -0.18 -2.21 2.22
N PHE A 136 -0.08 -2.05 0.90
CA PHE A 136 -0.96 -2.74 -0.04
C PHE A 136 -0.88 -4.28 0.08
N CYS A 137 0.33 -4.84 0.28
CA CYS A 137 0.47 -6.27 0.55
C CYS A 137 -0.22 -6.67 1.86
N HIS A 138 -0.08 -5.85 2.91
CA HIS A 138 -0.68 -6.11 4.22
C HIS A 138 -2.21 -6.12 4.20
N ILE A 139 -2.85 -5.18 3.48
CA ILE A 139 -4.33 -5.12 3.44
C ILE A 139 -4.96 -6.29 2.69
N LEU A 140 -4.23 -6.90 1.75
CA LEU A 140 -4.66 -8.06 0.94
C LEU A 140 -4.19 -9.40 1.52
N ASP A 141 -3.48 -9.37 2.64
CA ASP A 141 -2.86 -10.55 3.24
C ASP A 141 -3.92 -11.47 3.87
N THR A 142 -3.95 -12.73 3.42
CA THR A 142 -4.87 -13.77 3.91
C THR A 142 -4.15 -14.87 4.70
N GLU A 143 -2.88 -14.66 5.06
CA GLU A 143 -2.04 -15.68 5.71
C GLU A 143 -1.34 -15.13 6.96
N ARG A 144 -0.59 -14.03 6.82
CA ARG A 144 0.36 -13.55 7.84
C ARG A 144 -0.30 -13.09 9.12
N CYS A 145 -1.55 -12.65 9.04
CA CYS A 145 -2.30 -12.13 10.18
C CYS A 145 -3.02 -13.23 10.97
N ILE A 146 -3.17 -14.45 10.44
CA ILE A 146 -3.83 -15.57 11.12
C ILE A 146 -3.11 -15.92 12.43
N ASN A 147 -1.77 -15.89 12.41
CA ASN A 147 -0.95 -16.21 13.58
C ASN A 147 -1.02 -15.15 14.70
N LYS A 148 -1.63 -13.99 14.44
CA LYS A 148 -1.79 -12.91 15.42
C LYS A 148 -3.13 -12.97 16.18
N VAL A 149 -3.96 -13.96 15.88
CA VAL A 149 -5.31 -14.12 16.45
C VAL A 149 -5.28 -15.10 17.62
N ASP A 150 -6.14 -14.86 18.62
CA ASP A 150 -6.37 -15.79 19.73
C ASP A 150 -6.73 -17.20 19.24
N ALA A 151 -6.22 -18.22 19.93
CA ALA A 151 -6.43 -19.62 19.58
C ALA A 151 -7.92 -20.01 19.41
N LYS A 152 -8.82 -19.35 20.15
CA LYS A 152 -10.27 -19.56 20.10
C LYS A 152 -10.91 -19.08 18.79
N MET A 153 -10.37 -18.05 18.16
CA MET A 153 -10.89 -17.47 16.91
C MET A 153 -10.15 -17.98 15.68
N LYS A 154 -8.96 -18.57 15.85
CA LYS A 154 -8.07 -19.00 14.76
C LYS A 154 -8.76 -19.87 13.71
N VAL A 155 -9.50 -20.90 14.13
CA VAL A 155 -10.19 -21.82 13.20
C VAL A 155 -11.23 -21.09 12.35
N GLN A 156 -12.01 -20.17 12.93
CA GLN A 156 -13.00 -19.39 12.19
C GLN A 156 -12.33 -18.41 11.23
N VAL A 157 -11.26 -17.72 11.67
CA VAL A 157 -10.49 -16.82 10.80
C VAL A 157 -9.88 -17.57 9.62
N GLU A 158 -9.29 -18.74 9.86
CA GLU A 158 -8.72 -19.59 8.80
C GLU A 158 -9.77 -19.98 7.77
N LYS A 159 -10.98 -20.33 8.21
CA LYS A 159 -12.11 -20.65 7.33
C LYS A 159 -12.50 -19.46 6.45
N GLU A 160 -12.77 -18.29 7.04
CA GLU A 160 -13.16 -17.09 6.28
C GLU A 160 -12.06 -16.65 5.30
N MET A 161 -10.79 -16.73 5.74
CA MET A 161 -9.64 -16.37 4.90
C MET A 161 -9.48 -17.33 3.72
N ALA A 162 -9.77 -18.62 3.90
CA ALA A 162 -9.71 -19.61 2.81
C ALA A 162 -10.72 -19.30 1.69
N GLU A 163 -11.89 -18.77 2.02
CA GLU A 163 -12.92 -18.37 1.06
C GLU A 163 -12.53 -17.09 0.30
N ILE A 164 -11.94 -16.11 0.99
CA ILE A 164 -11.54 -14.82 0.38
C ILE A 164 -10.25 -14.96 -0.45
N ARG A 165 -9.33 -15.83 -0.05
CA ARG A 165 -8.01 -16.03 -0.70
C ARG A 165 -8.07 -16.13 -2.23
N PRO A 166 -8.89 -16.99 -2.86
CA PRO A 166 -8.93 -17.08 -4.33
C PRO A 166 -9.40 -15.77 -4.99
N LEU A 167 -10.24 -14.98 -4.33
CA LEU A 167 -10.78 -13.73 -4.85
C LEU A 167 -9.72 -12.61 -4.90
N VAL A 168 -8.75 -12.63 -3.98
CA VAL A 168 -7.72 -11.58 -3.85
C VAL A 168 -6.33 -12.03 -4.30
N LYS A 169 -6.14 -13.31 -4.64
CA LYS A 169 -4.86 -13.91 -5.02
C LYS A 169 -4.15 -13.14 -6.14
N THR A 170 -4.88 -12.81 -7.21
CA THR A 170 -4.31 -12.09 -8.36
C THR A 170 -3.83 -10.70 -7.98
N ALA A 171 -4.60 -9.98 -7.15
CA ALA A 171 -4.24 -8.65 -6.69
C ALA A 171 -3.03 -8.69 -5.74
N SER A 172 -3.02 -9.64 -4.81
CA SER A 172 -1.91 -9.88 -3.87
C SER A 172 -0.61 -10.19 -4.62
N SER A 173 -0.67 -11.13 -5.58
CA SER A 173 0.50 -11.48 -6.41
C SER A 173 0.99 -10.29 -7.23
N THR A 174 0.08 -9.45 -7.73
CA THR A 174 0.43 -8.26 -8.52
C THR A 174 1.19 -7.24 -7.67
N ILE A 175 0.71 -6.94 -6.46
CA ILE A 175 1.38 -5.97 -5.59
C ILE A 175 2.70 -6.52 -5.04
N GLU A 176 2.78 -7.80 -4.71
CA GLU A 176 4.03 -8.42 -4.27
C GLU A 176 5.12 -8.32 -5.34
N LYS A 177 4.77 -8.58 -6.61
CA LYS A 177 5.68 -8.40 -7.74
C LYS A 177 6.15 -6.95 -7.87
N LEU A 178 5.27 -5.97 -7.65
CA LEU A 178 5.65 -4.55 -7.67
C LEU A 178 6.57 -4.19 -6.49
N ARG A 179 6.24 -4.64 -5.27
CA ARG A 179 7.06 -4.41 -4.06
C ARG A 179 8.45 -5.04 -4.21
N ASN A 180 8.53 -6.27 -4.71
CA ASN A 180 9.80 -7.01 -4.81
C ASN A 180 10.77 -6.41 -5.85
N ARG A 181 10.29 -5.50 -6.74
CA ARG A 181 11.14 -4.70 -7.63
C ARG A 181 11.82 -3.52 -6.93
N CYS A 182 11.36 -3.13 -5.74
CA CYS A 182 11.97 -2.06 -4.96
C CYS A 182 13.23 -2.58 -4.26
N GLY A 183 14.36 -1.87 -4.44
CA GLY A 183 15.64 -2.25 -3.86
C GLY A 183 15.67 -2.11 -2.35
N TYR A 184 14.90 -1.17 -1.79
CA TYR A 184 14.81 -0.89 -0.36
C TYR A 184 14.56 -2.11 0.54
N GLY A 185 13.83 -3.13 0.05
CA GLY A 185 13.54 -4.35 0.80
C GLY A 185 14.67 -5.38 0.83
N TRP A 186 15.73 -5.19 0.04
CA TRP A 186 16.81 -6.15 -0.15
C TRP A 186 18.08 -5.69 0.56
N VAL A 187 18.59 -6.53 1.46
CA VAL A 187 19.86 -6.29 2.17
C VAL A 187 20.82 -7.42 1.85
N GLN A 188 21.91 -7.09 1.16
CA GLN A 188 23.01 -8.02 0.95
C GLN A 188 23.93 -8.01 2.18
N LEU A 189 23.73 -8.95 3.09
CA LEU A 189 24.46 -9.00 4.37
C LEU A 189 25.99 -9.01 4.21
N ARG A 190 26.50 -9.59 3.12
CA ARG A 190 27.94 -9.60 2.79
C ARG A 190 28.53 -8.19 2.64
N ASN A 191 27.73 -7.20 2.23
CA ASN A 191 28.21 -5.82 2.07
C ASN A 191 28.27 -5.06 3.40
N LEU A 192 27.76 -5.66 4.49
CA LEU A 192 27.72 -5.07 5.83
C LEU A 192 28.75 -5.71 6.77
N THR A 193 29.34 -6.84 6.39
CA THR A 193 30.36 -7.53 7.15
C THR A 193 31.73 -7.24 6.56
N VAL A 194 32.72 -6.99 7.41
CA VAL A 194 34.13 -7.01 7.01
C VAL A 194 34.57 -8.46 7.06
N ASP A 195 35.04 -9.02 5.93
CA ASP A 195 35.65 -10.34 5.93
C ASP A 195 36.89 -10.30 6.85
N VAL A 196 36.92 -11.18 7.85
CA VAL A 196 38.02 -11.34 8.82
C VAL A 196 39.00 -12.37 8.28
#